data_AF-A0A0B6RYE5-F1
#
_entry.id   AF-A0A0B6RYE5-F1
#
_cell.length_a   1.000
_cell.length_b   1.000
_cell.length_c   1.000
_cell.angle_alpha   90.00
_cell.angle_beta   90.00
_cell.angle_gamma   90.00
#
_symmetry.space_group_name_H-M   'P 1'
#
loop_
_entity.id
_entity.type
_entity.pdbx_description
1 polymer ?
#
loop_
_entity_poly.entity_id
_entity_poly.type
_entity_poly.pdbx_seq_one_letter_code
_entity_poly.pdbx_strand_id
1 'polypeptide(L)'
;MHRKPPRCPGRDHRSRSSLCPKHPIHPPRANTMDLQSGPQATPPEAERRSGSARYGTAMGGGREPAPDYASAAALEQIATGHRLCLEGRYADAEACFRIAVESEPDWPMAHNNLGWSLQAQGRNEDALLSYQKAVQLAPAFVLARANLAYLLANLYWHVGRFEEARAMWRVLAALYPCDPEVLDNLVSAALRVNDLTDAGHWATRHAAVTRASPYHPMPAAAPDLPMPEPRLSRGKLRHDLEQLRYLRDEGQLDESFDAVIACYAQTLECFNEGDAALRQALYDAPEMKSTYGRIVHCHPAARVPGGALSETAMHSQAEQAYLASQLGIVVIDDFLSPQALSALRRFCLESTVWHANRYAYDRLGAFFRDGFNCPLLLQIAEEIRQAFPNLIGEHHPLLQLWGFKYRHDQPATHPHADFAAVNVNFWITPDEANQDEQSGGLVIYDVEAPVDWDFDAYNRQGDRISAFLQEAGAQRIVIPYRCNRAIIFNSDLFHATAPLRFRAGYADRRINVTMLYGERNRTAAP
;
A
#
# COMPACT_ATOMS: atom_id res chain seq x y z
N MET A 1 16.90 -70.77 39.14
CA MET A 1 18.04 -69.86 38.88
C MET A 1 17.67 -68.48 39.45
N HIS A 2 18.35 -67.91 40.46
CA HIS A 2 19.71 -67.30 40.49
C HIS A 2 19.75 -65.85 39.95
N ARG A 3 20.26 -64.81 40.64
CA ARG A 3 20.72 -64.59 42.05
C ARG A 3 20.51 -63.10 42.47
N LYS A 4 20.66 -62.78 43.77
CA LYS A 4 20.63 -61.43 44.42
C LYS A 4 21.98 -61.15 45.14
N PRO A 5 22.27 -59.94 45.72
CA PRO A 5 21.80 -58.57 45.45
C PRO A 5 22.99 -57.70 44.91
N PRO A 6 23.81 -56.83 45.60
CA PRO A 6 23.76 -56.11 46.91
C PRO A 6 24.13 -54.58 46.94
N ARG A 7 23.49 -53.82 47.86
CA ARG A 7 24.00 -52.68 48.70
C ARG A 7 24.30 -51.25 48.16
N CYS A 8 23.81 -50.27 48.95
CA CYS A 8 24.16 -48.84 49.02
C CYS A 8 25.17 -48.56 50.19
N PRO A 9 25.58 -47.31 50.50
CA PRO A 9 24.77 -46.18 51.06
C PRO A 9 24.81 -44.92 50.15
N GLY A 10 24.41 -43.68 50.48
CA GLY A 10 23.85 -42.98 51.67
C GLY A 10 23.64 -41.46 51.35
N ARG A 11 23.38 -40.50 52.25
CA ARG A 11 23.04 -40.52 53.70
C ARG A 11 22.47 -39.12 54.15
N ASP A 12 21.73 -39.09 55.28
CA ASP A 12 21.47 -38.05 56.32
C ASP A 12 22.13 -36.63 56.21
N HIS A 13 21.55 -35.50 56.67
CA HIS A 13 20.35 -35.25 57.50
C HIS A 13 19.92 -33.75 57.60
N ARG A 14 18.77 -33.49 58.29
CA ARG A 14 18.25 -32.19 58.85
C ARG A 14 17.73 -31.16 57.81
N SER A 15 16.45 -30.74 57.77
CA SER A 15 15.49 -30.16 58.77
C SER A 15 15.72 -28.67 59.06
N ARG A 16 14.71 -27.79 59.13
CA ARG A 16 13.23 -27.94 59.10
C ARG A 16 12.67 -27.32 57.78
N SER A 17 11.46 -26.77 57.55
CA SER A 17 10.31 -26.28 58.35
C SER A 17 8.97 -26.41 57.60
N SER A 18 7.85 -26.07 58.26
CA SER A 18 6.47 -26.18 57.78
C SER A 18 5.83 -24.84 57.40
N LEU A 19 5.03 -24.80 56.32
CA LEU A 19 3.60 -24.45 56.33
C LEU A 19 2.97 -24.46 54.91
N CYS A 20 1.75 -25.01 54.82
CA CYS A 20 0.81 -24.92 53.70
C CYS A 20 -0.20 -23.78 53.99
N PRO A 21 -1.02 -23.26 53.03
CA PRO A 21 -1.71 -24.04 51.98
C PRO A 21 -1.99 -23.40 50.59
N LYS A 22 -2.37 -24.28 49.65
CA LYS A 22 -3.35 -24.14 48.53
C LYS A 22 -3.51 -22.78 47.81
N HIS A 23 -3.31 -22.77 46.48
CA HIS A 23 -4.33 -22.37 45.48
C HIS A 23 -3.95 -22.94 44.07
N PRO A 24 -4.71 -22.75 42.97
CA PRO A 24 -4.96 -23.84 42.01
C PRO A 24 -4.05 -23.85 40.76
N ILE A 25 -4.20 -24.94 39.99
CA ILE A 25 -3.69 -25.07 38.62
C ILE A 25 -4.35 -24.01 37.74
N HIS A 26 -3.54 -23.15 37.11
CA HIS A 26 -3.96 -22.32 35.98
C HIS A 26 -3.31 -22.86 34.69
N PRO A 27 -4.00 -22.79 33.53
CA PRO A 27 -3.41 -23.14 32.24
C PRO A 27 -2.29 -22.14 31.87
N PRO A 28 -1.34 -22.53 30.99
CA PRO A 28 -0.30 -21.62 30.52
C PRO A 28 -0.92 -20.43 29.79
N ARG A 29 -0.39 -19.24 30.06
CA ARG A 29 -0.83 -17.98 29.43
C ARG A 29 -0.66 -18.07 27.91
N ALA A 30 -1.67 -17.62 27.17
CA ALA A 30 -1.48 -17.30 25.76
C ALA A 30 -0.51 -16.11 25.67
N ASN A 31 0.58 -16.27 24.91
CA ASN A 31 1.45 -15.15 24.57
C ASN A 31 0.75 -14.28 23.53
N THR A 32 0.13 -13.19 23.98
CA THR A 32 -0.24 -12.06 23.11
C THR A 32 1.02 -11.38 22.63
N MET A 33 1.61 -11.90 21.54
CA MET A 33 2.60 -11.17 20.76
C MET A 33 1.88 -10.14 19.89
N ASP A 34 2.24 -8.87 20.06
CA ASP A 34 1.70 -7.78 19.25
C ASP A 34 2.00 -7.97 17.76
N LEU A 35 0.94 -7.87 16.96
CA LEU A 35 1.00 -7.71 15.51
C LEU A 35 0.54 -6.31 15.09
N GLN A 36 0.72 -5.31 15.96
CA GLN A 36 0.41 -3.90 15.73
C GLN A 36 1.47 -3.20 14.83
N SER A 37 1.73 -3.71 13.62
CA SER A 37 2.59 -3.04 12.63
C SER A 37 2.32 -3.45 11.17
N GLY A 38 1.14 -3.08 10.67
CA GLY A 38 0.72 -3.32 9.28
C GLY A 38 0.89 -2.10 8.35
N PRO A 39 1.60 -2.22 7.21
CA PRO A 39 1.56 -1.23 6.13
C PRO A 39 0.41 -1.50 5.15
N GLN A 40 -0.03 -0.56 4.33
CA GLN A 40 0.02 0.90 4.48
C GLN A 40 -1.14 1.43 3.61
N ALA A 41 -2.25 1.82 4.24
CA ALA A 41 -3.10 2.85 3.64
C ALA A 41 -2.51 4.18 4.12
N THR A 42 -1.48 4.67 3.43
CA THR A 42 -0.94 5.99 3.74
C THR A 42 -1.98 7.04 3.34
N PRO A 43 -2.45 7.90 4.26
CA PRO A 43 -3.13 9.10 3.84
C PRO A 43 -2.18 9.90 2.92
N PRO A 44 -2.66 10.59 1.88
CA PRO A 44 -1.82 11.14 0.82
C PRO A 44 -0.80 12.19 1.28
N GLU A 45 -0.88 12.67 2.53
CA GLU A 45 -0.09 13.79 3.04
C GLU A 45 0.73 13.52 4.32
N ALA A 46 0.40 12.49 5.11
CA ALA A 46 1.08 12.27 6.39
C ALA A 46 2.31 11.35 6.23
N GLU A 47 3.40 11.71 6.92
CA GLU A 47 4.65 10.93 7.07
C GLU A 47 5.57 10.76 5.84
N ARG A 48 5.47 11.58 4.79
CA ARG A 48 6.56 11.72 3.77
C ARG A 48 7.79 12.51 4.29
N ARG A 49 8.15 12.36 5.58
CA ARG A 49 9.27 13.05 6.23
C ARG A 49 10.64 12.37 6.02
N SER A 50 10.97 12.02 4.77
CA SER A 50 12.35 11.75 4.33
C SER A 50 12.56 11.81 2.80
N GLY A 51 11.74 12.58 2.06
CA GLY A 51 11.88 12.76 0.60
C GLY A 51 12.87 13.85 0.19
N SER A 52 13.25 14.75 1.11
CA SER A 52 14.24 15.78 0.85
C SER A 52 15.55 15.18 0.35
N ALA A 53 16.12 15.77 -0.71
CA ALA A 53 17.51 15.58 -1.12
C ALA A 53 17.91 14.22 -1.78
N ARG A 54 16.99 13.39 -2.29
CA ARG A 54 17.30 12.04 -2.82
C ARG A 54 18.35 11.98 -3.96
N TYR A 55 18.31 12.87 -4.96
CA TYR A 55 19.21 12.78 -6.13
C TYR A 55 20.61 13.40 -5.95
N GLY A 56 20.87 14.18 -4.90
CA GLY A 56 22.14 14.94 -4.80
C GLY A 56 23.41 14.11 -4.55
N THR A 57 23.28 12.86 -4.10
CA THR A 57 24.43 11.96 -3.84
C THR A 57 24.26 10.54 -4.38
N ALA A 58 23.03 10.06 -4.62
CA ALA A 58 22.72 8.63 -4.67
C ALA A 58 22.20 8.10 -6.03
N MET A 59 22.76 8.55 -7.15
CA MET A 59 22.66 7.82 -8.44
C MET A 59 23.96 7.93 -9.24
N GLY A 60 24.45 6.80 -9.77
CA GLY A 60 25.73 6.69 -10.48
C GLY A 60 25.72 7.15 -11.95
N GLY A 61 24.72 7.94 -12.37
CA GLY A 61 24.55 8.39 -13.76
C GLY A 61 24.35 9.90 -13.83
N GLY A 62 25.19 10.60 -14.61
CA GLY A 62 25.02 12.03 -14.86
C GLY A 62 25.72 12.98 -13.88
N ARG A 63 26.86 12.57 -13.28
CA ARG A 63 27.87 13.57 -12.89
C ARG A 63 28.39 14.23 -14.16
N GLU A 64 28.00 15.48 -14.40
CA GLU A 64 28.74 16.35 -15.32
C GLU A 64 30.20 16.41 -14.85
N PRO A 65 31.19 16.20 -15.74
CA PRO A 65 32.59 16.28 -15.35
C PRO A 65 32.89 17.68 -14.81
N ALA A 66 33.86 17.78 -13.90
CA ALA A 66 34.41 19.09 -13.55
C ALA A 66 34.92 19.77 -14.83
N PRO A 67 34.48 20.99 -15.16
CA PRO A 67 34.95 21.67 -16.36
C PRO A 67 36.43 22.02 -16.22
N ASP A 68 37.15 22.11 -17.33
CA ASP A 68 38.60 22.35 -17.34
C ASP A 68 39.04 23.68 -16.67
N TYR A 69 38.09 24.58 -16.40
CA TYR A 69 38.32 25.83 -15.66
C TYR A 69 38.17 25.70 -14.13
N ALA A 70 37.52 24.65 -13.61
CA ALA A 70 37.21 24.54 -12.18
C ALA A 70 38.49 24.37 -11.33
N SER A 71 38.76 25.36 -10.49
CA SER A 71 39.91 25.36 -9.60
C SER A 71 39.89 24.20 -8.59
N ALA A 72 41.09 23.72 -8.23
CA ALA A 72 41.26 22.65 -7.25
C ALA A 72 40.61 22.98 -5.88
N ALA A 73 40.59 24.27 -5.50
CA ALA A 73 39.92 24.75 -4.31
C ALA A 73 38.39 24.59 -4.40
N ALA A 74 37.77 24.96 -5.53
CA ALA A 74 36.33 24.78 -5.73
C ALA A 74 35.94 23.28 -5.72
N LEU A 75 36.80 22.41 -6.27
CA LEU A 75 36.63 20.95 -6.21
C LEU A 75 36.75 20.40 -4.78
N GLU A 76 37.71 20.88 -3.98
CA GLU A 76 37.85 20.53 -2.56
C GLU A 76 36.63 20.96 -1.74
N GLN A 77 36.08 22.16 -2.00
CA GLN A 77 34.87 22.64 -1.35
C GLN A 77 33.65 21.78 -1.71
N ILE A 78 33.48 21.39 -2.98
CA ILE A 78 32.39 20.48 -3.39
C ILE A 78 32.51 19.12 -2.69
N ALA A 79 33.71 18.52 -2.65
CA ALA A 79 33.93 17.26 -1.94
C ALA A 79 33.69 17.38 -0.43
N THR A 80 34.09 18.50 0.18
CA THR A 80 33.88 18.79 1.60
C THR A 80 32.39 18.97 1.93
N GLY A 81 31.66 19.73 1.11
CA GLY A 81 30.21 19.91 1.25
C GLY A 81 29.43 18.61 1.07
N HIS A 82 29.83 17.74 0.12
CA HIS A 82 29.24 16.40 -0.02
C HIS A 82 29.44 15.55 1.25
N ARG A 83 30.64 15.55 1.86
CA ARG A 83 30.87 14.87 3.15
C ARG A 83 30.00 15.46 4.27
N LEU A 84 29.92 16.79 4.37
CA LEU A 84 29.12 17.48 5.39
C LEU A 84 27.62 17.17 5.27
N CYS A 85 27.08 17.06 4.06
CA CYS A 85 25.69 16.61 3.88
C CYS A 85 25.46 15.14 4.24
N LEU A 86 26.46 14.26 4.05
CA LEU A 86 26.39 12.87 4.55
C LEU A 86 26.43 12.81 6.09
N GLU A 87 27.03 13.81 6.75
CA GLU A 87 26.95 14.07 8.19
C GLU A 87 25.65 14.79 8.62
N GLY A 88 24.74 15.13 7.69
CA GLY A 88 23.52 15.90 7.94
C GLY A 88 23.74 17.40 8.22
N ARG A 89 24.97 17.90 8.01
CA ARG A 89 25.42 19.26 8.36
C ARG A 89 25.19 20.24 7.21
N TYR A 90 23.94 20.38 6.80
CA TYR A 90 23.56 21.11 5.58
C TYR A 90 23.97 22.58 5.56
N ALA A 91 24.00 23.27 6.71
CA ALA A 91 24.45 24.66 6.80
C ALA A 91 25.98 24.81 6.60
N ASP A 92 26.78 23.88 7.13
CA ASP A 92 28.23 23.86 6.88
C ASP A 92 28.52 23.53 5.40
N ALA A 93 27.72 22.64 4.81
CA ALA A 93 27.81 22.31 3.39
C ALA A 93 27.39 23.47 2.48
N GLU A 94 26.36 24.24 2.85
CA GLU A 94 25.97 25.48 2.16
C GLU A 94 27.15 26.45 2.10
N ALA A 95 27.90 26.63 3.19
CA ALA A 95 29.09 27.48 3.20
C ALA A 95 30.16 27.00 2.20
N CYS A 96 30.46 25.70 2.16
CA CYS A 96 31.36 25.12 1.15
C CYS A 96 30.84 25.35 -0.29
N PHE A 97 29.57 25.10 -0.56
CA PHE A 97 29.00 25.27 -1.90
C PHE A 97 28.89 26.73 -2.32
N ARG A 98 28.70 27.68 -1.38
CA ARG A 98 28.83 29.13 -1.64
C ARG A 98 30.24 29.48 -2.08
N ILE A 99 31.29 29.03 -1.38
CA ILE A 99 32.68 29.27 -1.79
C ILE A 99 32.97 28.71 -3.19
N ALA A 100 32.42 27.54 -3.53
CA ALA A 100 32.54 26.96 -4.87
C ALA A 100 31.82 27.80 -5.95
N VAL A 101 30.63 28.34 -5.65
CA VAL A 101 29.89 29.26 -6.55
C VAL A 101 30.57 30.64 -6.66
N GLU A 102 31.16 31.14 -5.58
CA GLU A 102 31.90 32.41 -5.57
C GLU A 102 33.23 32.31 -6.35
N SER A 103 33.87 31.13 -6.32
CA SER A 103 35.08 30.83 -7.09
C SER A 103 34.77 30.58 -8.57
N GLU A 104 33.69 29.84 -8.88
CA GLU A 104 33.33 29.39 -10.23
C GLU A 104 31.85 29.74 -10.56
N PRO A 105 31.48 31.02 -10.80
CA PRO A 105 30.08 31.45 -10.85
C PRO A 105 29.19 30.84 -11.95
N ASP A 106 29.80 30.23 -12.96
CA ASP A 106 29.10 29.58 -14.07
C ASP A 106 29.23 28.04 -14.06
N TRP A 107 29.69 27.43 -12.95
CA TRP A 107 29.76 25.97 -12.79
C TRP A 107 28.40 25.37 -12.37
N PRO A 108 27.70 24.57 -13.22
CA PRO A 108 26.33 24.11 -12.93
C PRO A 108 26.25 23.21 -11.70
N MET A 109 27.27 22.38 -11.48
CA MET A 109 27.37 21.46 -10.35
C MET A 109 27.39 22.19 -9.00
N ALA A 110 28.07 23.35 -8.92
CA ALA A 110 28.15 24.13 -7.69
C ALA A 110 26.78 24.72 -7.31
N HIS A 111 26.07 25.30 -8.29
CA HIS A 111 24.69 25.80 -8.11
C HIS A 111 23.71 24.68 -7.76
N ASN A 112 23.83 23.49 -8.37
CA ASN A 112 23.02 22.33 -8.01
C ASN A 112 23.25 21.88 -6.56
N ASN A 113 24.51 21.78 -6.13
CA ASN A 113 24.85 21.33 -4.78
C ASN A 113 24.44 22.37 -3.72
N LEU A 114 24.59 23.67 -4.03
CA LEU A 114 24.07 24.76 -3.22
C LEU A 114 22.55 24.64 -3.06
N GLY A 115 21.80 24.53 -4.16
CA GLY A 115 20.33 24.36 -4.13
C GLY A 115 19.88 23.14 -3.32
N TRP A 116 20.65 22.06 -3.38
CA TRP A 116 20.43 20.83 -2.63
C TRP A 116 20.65 21.01 -1.11
N SER A 117 21.70 21.71 -0.69
CA SER A 117 21.92 22.06 0.71
C SER A 117 20.86 23.03 1.27
N LEU A 118 20.32 23.92 0.43
CA LEU A 118 19.26 24.85 0.78
C LEU A 118 17.91 24.14 0.94
N GLN A 119 17.58 23.23 0.02
CA GLN A 119 16.37 22.40 0.08
C GLN A 119 16.36 21.50 1.33
N ALA A 120 17.50 20.93 1.72
CA ALA A 120 17.63 20.13 2.94
C ALA A 120 17.42 20.95 4.23
N GLN A 121 17.61 22.28 4.18
CA GLN A 121 17.29 23.22 5.25
C GLN A 121 15.85 23.79 5.15
N GLY A 122 15.04 23.34 4.18
CA GLY A 122 13.70 23.87 3.93
C GLY A 122 13.67 25.24 3.23
N ARG A 123 14.82 25.78 2.81
CA ARG A 123 14.96 27.07 2.12
C ARG A 123 14.61 26.94 0.64
N ASN A 124 13.36 26.59 0.37
CA ASN A 124 12.88 26.18 -0.95
C ASN A 124 12.97 27.27 -2.02
N GLU A 125 12.86 28.56 -1.65
CA GLU A 125 12.98 29.68 -2.59
C GLU A 125 14.44 29.87 -3.04
N ASP A 126 15.40 29.91 -2.10
CA ASP A 126 16.83 29.94 -2.42
C ASP A 126 17.27 28.71 -3.23
N ALA A 127 16.73 27.54 -2.88
CA ALA A 127 16.97 26.28 -3.59
C ALA A 127 16.46 26.33 -5.04
N LEU A 128 15.25 26.87 -5.26
CA LEU A 128 14.65 27.04 -6.58
C LEU A 128 15.52 27.92 -7.48
N LEU A 129 15.99 29.07 -6.97
CA LEU A 129 16.88 29.97 -7.71
C LEU A 129 18.21 29.29 -8.08
N SER A 130 18.80 28.54 -7.14
CA SER A 130 20.05 27.83 -7.33
C SER A 130 19.92 26.72 -8.39
N TYR A 131 18.87 25.90 -8.31
CA TYR A 131 18.59 24.88 -9.34
C TYR A 131 18.25 25.50 -10.71
N GLN A 132 17.53 26.62 -10.75
CA GLN A 132 17.25 27.35 -11.99
C GLN A 132 18.54 27.87 -12.65
N LYS A 133 19.48 28.45 -11.91
CA LYS A 133 20.80 28.87 -12.43
C LYS A 133 21.62 27.68 -12.93
N ALA A 134 21.59 26.54 -12.23
CA ALA A 134 22.24 25.32 -12.71
C ALA A 134 21.66 24.82 -14.07
N VAL A 135 20.33 24.79 -14.21
CA VAL A 135 19.65 24.40 -15.47
C VAL A 135 19.83 25.45 -16.57
N GLN A 136 19.94 26.73 -16.23
CA GLN A 136 20.23 27.81 -17.19
C GLN A 136 21.65 27.67 -17.76
N LEU A 137 22.63 27.35 -16.92
CA LEU A 137 24.03 27.15 -17.31
C LEU A 137 24.21 25.89 -18.17
N ALA A 138 23.59 24.78 -17.77
CA ALA A 138 23.64 23.52 -18.51
C ALA A 138 22.23 22.92 -18.66
N PRO A 139 21.48 23.27 -19.72
CA PRO A 139 20.15 22.68 -20.00
C PRO A 139 20.17 21.16 -20.23
N ALA A 140 21.34 20.58 -20.51
CA ALA A 140 21.55 19.14 -20.62
C ALA A 140 21.79 18.45 -19.26
N PHE A 141 22.04 19.18 -18.17
CA PHE A 141 22.41 18.63 -16.88
C PHE A 141 21.20 17.97 -16.19
N VAL A 142 21.10 16.65 -16.38
CA VAL A 142 20.01 15.79 -15.88
C VAL A 142 19.77 15.97 -14.39
N LEU A 143 20.83 16.08 -13.59
CA LEU A 143 20.73 16.16 -12.12
C LEU A 143 20.06 17.45 -11.64
N ALA A 144 20.47 18.61 -12.19
CA ALA A 144 19.83 19.89 -11.87
C ALA A 144 18.38 19.93 -12.35
N ARG A 145 18.08 19.37 -13.54
CA ARG A 145 16.71 19.24 -14.05
C ARG A 145 15.83 18.35 -13.18
N ALA A 146 16.38 17.24 -12.68
CA ALA A 146 15.69 16.33 -11.77
C ALA A 146 15.38 17.02 -10.43
N ASN A 147 16.38 17.64 -9.81
CA ASN A 147 16.22 18.34 -8.54
C ASN A 147 15.23 19.52 -8.65
N LEU A 148 15.31 20.31 -9.72
CA LEU A 148 14.37 21.38 -10.04
C LEU A 148 12.93 20.86 -10.19
N ALA A 149 12.74 19.79 -10.97
CA ALA A 149 11.43 19.18 -11.17
C ALA A 149 10.87 18.59 -9.86
N TYR A 150 11.69 17.92 -9.05
CA TYR A 150 11.27 17.36 -7.76
C TYR A 150 10.85 18.45 -6.77
N LEU A 151 11.62 19.53 -6.66
CA LEU A 151 11.28 20.67 -5.82
C LEU A 151 9.96 21.32 -6.28
N LEU A 152 9.84 21.63 -7.57
CA LEU A 152 8.62 22.22 -8.13
C LEU A 152 7.40 21.30 -7.96
N ALA A 153 7.55 19.99 -8.15
CA ALA A 153 6.44 19.04 -8.02
C ALA A 153 5.88 19.01 -6.59
N ASN A 154 6.76 19.02 -5.58
CA ASN A 154 6.35 19.09 -4.17
C ASN A 154 5.74 20.45 -3.81
N LEU A 155 6.34 21.56 -4.28
CA LEU A 155 5.80 22.91 -4.05
C LEU A 155 4.40 23.08 -4.66
N TYR A 156 4.18 22.59 -5.88
CA TYR A 156 2.86 22.60 -6.52
C TYR A 156 1.85 21.70 -5.80
N TRP A 157 2.28 20.51 -5.35
CA TRP A 157 1.44 19.60 -4.56
C TRP A 157 0.94 20.26 -3.27
N HIS A 158 1.83 20.90 -2.50
CA HIS A 158 1.49 21.57 -1.24
C HIS A 158 0.52 22.76 -1.37
N VAL A 159 0.33 23.31 -2.57
CA VAL A 159 -0.64 24.39 -2.85
C VAL A 159 -1.83 23.92 -3.70
N GLY A 160 -2.07 22.61 -3.79
CA GLY A 160 -3.20 22.02 -4.53
C GLY A 160 -3.10 22.12 -6.05
N ARG A 161 -1.96 22.55 -6.60
CA ARG A 161 -1.71 22.70 -8.05
C ARG A 161 -1.29 21.37 -8.67
N PHE A 162 -2.22 20.41 -8.60
CA PHE A 162 -1.94 19.01 -8.91
C PHE A 162 -1.60 18.76 -10.38
N GLU A 163 -2.07 19.57 -11.34
CA GLU A 163 -1.67 19.45 -12.75
C GLU A 163 -0.22 19.89 -12.99
N GLU A 164 0.22 20.99 -12.38
CA GLU A 164 1.60 21.44 -12.48
C GLU A 164 2.55 20.51 -11.73
N ALA A 165 2.11 19.93 -10.60
CA ALA A 165 2.79 18.82 -9.96
C ALA A 165 2.90 17.61 -10.91
N ARG A 166 1.80 17.20 -11.55
CA ARG A 166 1.75 16.10 -12.53
C ARG A 166 2.70 16.34 -13.71
N ALA A 167 2.76 17.55 -14.23
CA ALA A 167 3.69 17.94 -15.29
C ALA A 167 5.16 17.77 -14.87
N MET A 168 5.52 18.17 -13.64
CA MET A 168 6.87 17.98 -13.11
C MET A 168 7.19 16.50 -12.81
N TRP A 169 6.24 15.72 -12.29
CA TRP A 169 6.40 14.27 -12.15
C TRP A 169 6.56 13.56 -13.51
N ARG A 170 5.90 14.03 -14.58
CA ARG A 170 6.14 13.55 -15.96
C ARG A 170 7.56 13.88 -16.47
N VAL A 171 8.11 15.05 -16.12
CA VAL A 171 9.53 15.37 -16.42
C VAL A 171 10.47 14.40 -15.70
N LEU A 172 10.23 14.12 -14.42
CA LEU A 172 11.00 13.12 -13.67
C LEU A 172 10.84 11.71 -14.26
N ALA A 173 9.64 11.30 -14.66
CA ALA A 173 9.40 9.99 -15.28
C ALA A 173 10.05 9.86 -16.67
N ALA A 174 10.42 10.96 -17.33
CA ALA A 174 11.21 10.94 -18.55
C ALA A 174 12.73 10.85 -18.29
N LEU A 175 13.20 11.26 -17.10
CA LEU A 175 14.61 11.15 -16.68
C LEU A 175 14.91 9.82 -15.96
N TYR A 176 13.96 9.35 -15.15
CA TYR A 176 14.03 8.11 -14.37
C TYR A 176 12.75 7.29 -14.57
N PRO A 177 12.55 6.67 -15.75
CA PRO A 177 11.31 5.96 -16.11
C PRO A 177 11.00 4.72 -15.25
N CYS A 178 11.86 4.37 -14.31
CA CYS A 178 11.73 3.22 -13.43
C CYS A 178 11.98 3.55 -11.94
N ASP A 179 12.02 4.82 -11.53
CA ASP A 179 12.03 5.17 -10.10
C ASP A 179 10.62 4.95 -9.50
N PRO A 180 10.45 4.04 -8.52
CA PRO A 180 9.14 3.75 -7.95
C PRO A 180 8.49 4.99 -7.31
N GLU A 181 9.28 5.88 -6.70
CA GLU A 181 8.74 7.08 -6.03
C GLU A 181 8.16 8.07 -7.05
N VAL A 182 8.84 8.24 -8.19
CA VAL A 182 8.38 9.11 -9.28
C VAL A 182 7.09 8.56 -9.90
N LEU A 183 7.03 7.25 -10.13
CA LEU A 183 5.84 6.59 -10.67
C LEU A 183 4.67 6.63 -9.67
N ASP A 184 4.94 6.44 -8.37
CA ASP A 184 3.95 6.57 -7.29
C ASP A 184 3.38 7.99 -7.22
N ASN A 185 4.23 9.00 -7.22
CA ASN A 185 3.81 10.40 -7.16
C ASN A 185 3.04 10.82 -8.42
N LEU A 186 3.42 10.29 -9.59
CA LEU A 186 2.73 10.55 -10.84
C LEU A 186 1.33 9.92 -10.89
N VAL A 187 1.17 8.70 -10.37
CA VAL A 187 -0.17 8.09 -10.13
C VAL A 187 -0.98 8.94 -9.15
N SER A 188 -0.37 9.39 -8.05
CA SER A 188 -1.05 10.23 -7.05
C SER A 188 -1.55 11.54 -7.67
N ALA A 189 -0.73 12.20 -8.50
CA ALA A 189 -1.13 13.44 -9.17
C ALA A 189 -2.21 13.21 -10.24
N ALA A 190 -2.15 12.11 -11.00
CA ALA A 190 -3.19 11.74 -11.96
C ALA A 190 -4.55 11.44 -11.28
N LEU A 191 -4.54 10.74 -10.15
CA LEU A 191 -5.72 10.49 -9.31
C LEU A 191 -6.35 11.81 -8.81
N ARG A 192 -5.53 12.74 -8.29
CA ARG A 192 -6.00 14.06 -7.80
C ARG A 192 -6.75 14.86 -8.87
N VAL A 193 -6.31 14.80 -10.13
CA VAL A 193 -6.91 15.56 -11.25
C VAL A 193 -7.98 14.79 -12.03
N ASN A 194 -8.45 13.64 -11.50
CA ASN A 194 -9.43 12.75 -12.15
C ASN A 194 -8.98 12.12 -13.49
N ASP A 195 -7.69 12.10 -13.81
CA ASP A 195 -7.21 11.41 -15.01
C ASP A 195 -6.96 9.93 -14.68
N LEU A 196 -8.05 9.16 -14.55
CA LEU A 196 -8.01 7.75 -14.19
C LEU A 196 -7.35 6.88 -15.28
N THR A 197 -7.30 7.34 -16.53
CA THR A 197 -6.57 6.68 -17.61
C THR A 197 -5.06 6.86 -17.48
N ASP A 198 -4.57 8.08 -17.24
CA ASP A 198 -3.16 8.35 -16.92
C ASP A 198 -2.76 7.66 -15.60
N ALA A 199 -3.62 7.70 -14.58
CA ALA A 199 -3.38 7.02 -13.30
C ALA A 199 -3.23 5.50 -13.46
N GLY A 200 -4.12 4.85 -14.21
CA GLY A 200 -4.02 3.41 -14.52
C GLY A 200 -2.76 3.06 -15.32
N HIS A 201 -2.39 3.89 -16.30
CA HIS A 201 -1.17 3.74 -17.08
C HIS A 201 0.11 3.81 -16.22
N TRP A 202 0.23 4.82 -15.36
CA TRP A 202 1.39 4.94 -14.46
C TRP A 202 1.37 3.91 -13.34
N ALA A 203 0.19 3.48 -12.87
CA ALA A 203 0.07 2.41 -11.89
C ALA A 203 0.45 1.04 -12.47
N THR A 204 0.18 0.81 -13.76
CA THR A 204 0.66 -0.37 -14.50
C THR A 204 2.19 -0.34 -14.60
N ARG A 205 2.80 0.82 -14.87
CA ARG A 205 4.26 0.99 -14.86
C ARG A 205 4.88 0.81 -13.47
N HIS A 206 4.26 1.34 -12.42
CA HIS A 206 4.69 1.14 -11.04
C HIS A 206 4.63 -0.35 -10.63
N ALA A 207 3.53 -1.03 -10.96
CA ALA A 207 3.37 -2.47 -10.70
C ALA A 207 4.42 -3.29 -11.45
N ALA A 208 4.70 -2.95 -12.72
CA ALA A 208 5.77 -3.57 -13.47
C ALA A 208 7.15 -3.36 -12.79
N VAL A 209 7.49 -2.14 -12.37
CA VAL A 209 8.74 -1.83 -11.66
C VAL A 209 8.89 -2.59 -10.35
N THR A 210 7.82 -2.70 -9.57
CA THR A 210 7.88 -3.20 -8.18
C THR A 210 7.49 -4.67 -8.02
N ARG A 211 6.84 -5.28 -9.03
CA ARG A 211 6.24 -6.62 -8.97
C ARG A 211 6.52 -7.52 -10.18
N ALA A 212 7.19 -7.09 -11.25
CA ALA A 212 7.35 -7.95 -12.43
C ALA A 212 8.08 -9.28 -12.15
N SER A 213 7.86 -10.25 -13.03
CA SER A 213 8.55 -11.56 -13.06
C SER A 213 9.04 -11.87 -14.48
N PRO A 214 9.84 -12.93 -14.69
CA PRO A 214 10.16 -13.41 -16.04
C PRO A 214 8.92 -13.79 -16.87
N TYR A 215 7.81 -14.14 -16.21
CA TYR A 215 6.55 -14.57 -16.82
C TYR A 215 5.61 -13.40 -17.17
N HIS A 216 5.70 -12.30 -16.41
CA HIS A 216 5.05 -11.03 -16.71
C HIS A 216 6.12 -9.91 -16.71
N PRO A 217 6.95 -9.85 -17.77
CA PRO A 217 8.13 -8.98 -17.80
C PRO A 217 7.75 -7.52 -17.92
N MET A 218 8.63 -6.66 -17.41
CA MET A 218 8.57 -5.23 -17.69
C MET A 218 8.71 -4.94 -19.20
N PRO A 219 8.15 -3.81 -19.68
CA PRO A 219 8.58 -3.21 -20.95
C PRO A 219 10.12 -3.07 -20.97
N ALA A 220 10.76 -3.51 -22.05
CA ALA A 220 12.18 -3.89 -22.11
C ALA A 220 13.24 -2.77 -21.91
N ALA A 221 12.85 -1.60 -21.40
CA ALA A 221 13.74 -0.48 -21.07
C ALA A 221 14.07 -0.38 -19.56
N ALA A 222 13.52 -1.27 -18.73
CA ALA A 222 13.72 -1.22 -17.28
C ALA A 222 15.01 -1.93 -16.82
N PRO A 223 15.80 -1.34 -15.92
CA PRO A 223 16.94 -2.01 -15.29
C PRO A 223 16.47 -3.06 -14.27
N ASP A 224 17.37 -4.00 -13.94
CA ASP A 224 17.19 -4.95 -12.84
C ASP A 224 17.25 -4.20 -11.49
N LEU A 225 16.09 -3.70 -11.06
CA LEU A 225 15.95 -2.95 -9.83
C LEU A 225 15.85 -3.91 -8.64
N PRO A 226 16.57 -3.64 -7.54
CA PRO A 226 16.46 -4.45 -6.33
C PRO A 226 15.07 -4.28 -5.71
N MET A 227 14.14 -5.16 -6.10
CA MET A 227 12.82 -5.20 -5.50
C MET A 227 12.94 -5.45 -3.99
N PRO A 228 12.08 -4.85 -3.15
CA PRO A 228 12.08 -5.14 -1.72
C PRO A 228 11.83 -6.63 -1.47
N GLU A 229 12.78 -7.35 -0.85
CA GLU A 229 12.64 -8.79 -0.63
C GLU A 229 11.36 -9.08 0.19
N PRO A 230 10.37 -9.80 -0.39
CA PRO A 230 9.06 -9.97 0.23
C PRO A 230 9.16 -10.92 1.42
N ARG A 231 8.93 -10.41 2.64
CA ARG A 231 8.86 -11.24 3.84
C ARG A 231 7.83 -12.36 3.65
N LEU A 232 8.33 -13.59 3.52
CA LEU A 232 7.52 -14.81 3.48
C LEU A 232 6.59 -14.85 4.71
N SER A 233 5.31 -15.11 4.47
CA SER A 233 4.31 -15.40 5.51
C SER A 233 3.49 -16.64 5.18
N ARG A 234 3.08 -17.40 6.21
CA ARG A 234 2.35 -18.67 6.06
C ARG A 234 1.01 -18.48 5.33
N GLY A 235 0.36 -17.34 5.56
CA GLY A 235 -0.89 -16.97 4.89
C GLY A 235 -0.75 -16.78 3.38
N LYS A 236 0.26 -16.01 2.94
CA LYS A 236 0.48 -15.80 1.51
C LYS A 236 1.06 -17.02 0.81
N LEU A 237 1.96 -17.78 1.44
CA LEU A 237 2.42 -19.08 0.90
C LEU A 237 1.24 -20.02 0.61
N ARG A 238 0.26 -20.09 1.53
CA ARG A 238 -0.95 -20.90 1.34
C ARG A 238 -1.86 -20.36 0.23
N HIS A 239 -2.14 -19.05 0.21
CA HIS A 239 -2.94 -18.43 -0.85
C HIS A 239 -2.32 -18.63 -2.24
N ASP A 240 -1.02 -18.39 -2.37
CA ASP A 240 -0.33 -18.46 -3.65
C ASP A 240 -0.26 -19.91 -4.14
N LEU A 241 -0.08 -20.89 -3.25
CA LEU A 241 -0.20 -22.31 -3.59
C LEU A 241 -1.61 -22.68 -4.08
N GLU A 242 -2.67 -22.14 -3.45
CA GLU A 242 -4.05 -22.31 -3.92
C GLU A 242 -4.29 -21.61 -5.28
N GLN A 243 -3.76 -20.40 -5.48
CA GLN A 243 -3.92 -19.62 -6.71
C GLN A 243 -3.16 -20.26 -7.89
N LEU A 244 -1.91 -20.69 -7.68
CA LEU A 244 -1.10 -21.31 -8.72
C LEU A 244 -1.72 -22.64 -9.18
N ARG A 245 -2.28 -23.44 -8.26
CA ARG A 245 -3.05 -24.64 -8.61
C ARG A 245 -4.31 -24.29 -9.40
N TYR A 246 -5.12 -23.35 -8.91
CA TYR A 246 -6.31 -22.89 -9.63
C TYR A 246 -5.99 -22.41 -11.06
N LEU A 247 -4.94 -21.60 -11.22
CA LEU A 247 -4.47 -21.13 -12.54
C LEU A 247 -3.94 -22.26 -13.43
N ARG A 248 -3.30 -23.28 -12.85
CA ARG A 248 -2.82 -24.47 -13.56
C ARG A 248 -3.98 -25.33 -14.05
N ASP A 249 -4.97 -25.56 -13.20
CA ASP A 249 -6.20 -26.32 -13.51
C ASP A 249 -7.06 -25.62 -14.57
N GLU A 250 -7.17 -24.29 -14.52
CA GLU A 250 -7.87 -23.44 -15.51
C GLU A 250 -7.04 -23.17 -16.79
N GLY A 251 -5.89 -23.84 -16.97
CA GLY A 251 -5.04 -23.73 -18.16
C GLY A 251 -4.38 -22.36 -18.38
N GLN A 252 -4.31 -21.53 -17.35
CA GLN A 252 -3.70 -20.19 -17.37
C GLN A 252 -2.18 -20.21 -17.06
N LEU A 253 -1.65 -21.36 -16.66
CA LEU A 253 -0.22 -21.64 -16.46
C LEU A 253 0.16 -23.00 -17.08
N ASP A 254 1.36 -23.06 -17.65
CA ASP A 254 1.91 -24.26 -18.29
C ASP A 254 2.64 -25.21 -17.30
N GLU A 255 3.16 -26.32 -17.84
CA GLU A 255 3.86 -27.38 -17.09
C GLU A 255 5.11 -26.90 -16.32
N SER A 256 5.71 -25.76 -16.68
CA SER A 256 6.84 -25.20 -15.90
C SER A 256 6.44 -24.80 -14.48
N PHE A 257 5.14 -24.55 -14.23
CA PHE A 257 4.63 -24.22 -12.91
C PHE A 257 4.44 -25.41 -11.98
N ASP A 258 4.52 -26.65 -12.46
CA ASP A 258 4.37 -27.83 -11.61
C ASP A 258 5.54 -27.95 -10.60
N ALA A 259 6.75 -27.53 -10.99
CA ALA A 259 7.90 -27.37 -10.10
C ALA A 259 7.70 -26.23 -9.07
N VAL A 260 7.12 -25.11 -9.49
CA VAL A 260 6.81 -23.97 -8.60
C VAL A 260 5.76 -24.37 -7.55
N ILE A 261 4.69 -25.05 -7.97
CA ILE A 261 3.63 -25.56 -7.09
C ILE A 261 4.20 -26.57 -6.07
N ALA A 262 5.12 -27.43 -6.48
CA ALA A 262 5.84 -28.33 -5.58
C ALA A 262 6.71 -27.56 -4.56
N CYS A 263 7.49 -26.58 -5.03
CA CYS A 263 8.33 -25.72 -4.17
C CYS A 263 7.48 -24.98 -3.11
N TYR A 264 6.34 -24.42 -3.48
CA TYR A 264 5.42 -23.75 -2.54
C TYR A 264 4.80 -24.72 -1.52
N ALA A 265 4.45 -25.94 -1.93
CA ALA A 265 3.95 -26.96 -1.02
C ALA A 265 5.01 -27.35 0.03
N GLN A 266 6.22 -27.71 -0.42
CA GLN A 266 7.33 -28.07 0.47
C GLN A 266 7.71 -26.91 1.40
N THR A 267 7.76 -25.67 0.87
CA THR A 267 8.00 -24.45 1.65
C THR A 267 6.93 -24.27 2.73
N LEU A 268 5.65 -24.43 2.40
CA LEU A 268 4.56 -24.29 3.37
C LEU A 268 4.58 -25.38 4.47
N GLU A 269 5.07 -26.58 4.17
CA GLU A 269 5.24 -27.65 5.16
C GLU A 269 6.32 -27.31 6.20
N CYS A 270 7.49 -26.84 5.76
CA CYS A 270 8.61 -26.55 6.67
C CYS A 270 8.65 -25.10 7.21
N PHE A 271 7.84 -24.17 6.68
CA PHE A 271 7.88 -22.75 7.07
C PHE A 271 7.65 -22.50 8.57
N ASN A 272 8.69 -22.00 9.23
CA ASN A 272 8.67 -21.47 10.60
C ASN A 272 8.83 -19.94 10.57
N GLU A 273 7.85 -19.21 11.10
CA GLU A 273 7.88 -17.74 11.09
C GLU A 273 8.96 -17.14 12.01
N GLY A 274 9.28 -17.83 13.11
CA GLY A 274 10.31 -17.39 14.07
C GLY A 274 11.75 -17.55 13.56
N ASP A 275 11.97 -18.37 12.53
CA ASP A 275 13.31 -18.65 12.00
C ASP A 275 13.62 -17.74 10.80
N ALA A 276 14.45 -16.72 11.04
CA ALA A 276 14.85 -15.78 9.98
C ALA A 276 15.80 -16.42 8.95
N ALA A 277 16.65 -17.36 9.34
CA ALA A 277 17.62 -17.99 8.45
C ALA A 277 16.92 -18.99 7.51
N LEU A 278 16.02 -19.81 8.05
CA LEU A 278 15.17 -20.69 7.26
C LEU A 278 14.26 -19.89 6.31
N ARG A 279 13.66 -18.78 6.76
CA ARG A 279 12.85 -17.93 5.86
C ARG A 279 13.64 -17.34 4.70
N GLN A 280 14.91 -16.97 4.90
CA GLN A 280 15.77 -16.50 3.80
C GLN A 280 16.11 -17.66 2.84
N ALA A 281 16.59 -18.79 3.38
CA ALA A 281 16.94 -19.97 2.57
C ALA A 281 15.76 -20.53 1.75
N LEU A 282 14.52 -20.42 2.26
CA LEU A 282 13.30 -20.78 1.54
C LEU A 282 12.93 -19.74 0.47
N TYR A 283 13.23 -18.46 0.67
CA TYR A 283 13.01 -17.43 -0.35
C TYR A 283 14.02 -17.50 -1.50
N ASP A 284 15.28 -17.87 -1.20
CA ASP A 284 16.36 -17.98 -2.18
C ASP A 284 16.25 -19.19 -3.13
N ALA A 285 15.27 -20.08 -2.95
CA ALA A 285 14.91 -21.10 -3.93
C ALA A 285 14.49 -20.44 -5.27
N PRO A 286 15.00 -20.88 -6.44
CA PRO A 286 14.76 -20.19 -7.72
C PRO A 286 13.28 -20.01 -8.07
N GLU A 287 12.45 -21.01 -7.81
CA GLU A 287 11.01 -21.00 -8.04
C GLU A 287 10.30 -19.98 -7.14
N MET A 288 10.74 -19.85 -5.88
CA MET A 288 10.22 -18.89 -4.92
C MET A 288 10.68 -17.46 -5.26
N LYS A 289 11.97 -17.26 -5.55
CA LYS A 289 12.55 -15.95 -5.87
C LYS A 289 12.02 -15.35 -7.18
N SER A 290 11.62 -16.20 -8.13
CA SER A 290 11.06 -15.81 -9.43
C SER A 290 9.55 -15.58 -9.45
N THR A 291 8.81 -15.90 -8.36
CA THR A 291 7.33 -15.80 -8.33
C THR A 291 6.74 -15.18 -7.06
N TYR A 292 7.36 -15.34 -5.88
CA TYR A 292 6.76 -14.91 -4.63
C TYR A 292 6.67 -13.38 -4.52
N GLY A 293 5.44 -12.90 -4.30
CA GLY A 293 5.17 -11.46 -4.25
C GLY A 293 5.30 -10.75 -5.60
N ARG A 294 5.42 -11.49 -6.71
CA ARG A 294 5.46 -10.96 -8.08
C ARG A 294 4.14 -11.19 -8.83
N ILE A 295 3.93 -10.41 -9.88
CA ILE A 295 2.93 -10.67 -10.91
C ILE A 295 3.52 -11.73 -11.84
N VAL A 296 2.85 -12.87 -11.94
CA VAL A 296 3.19 -14.03 -12.79
C VAL A 296 2.16 -14.20 -13.89
N HIS A 297 0.88 -14.14 -13.50
CA HIS A 297 -0.27 -14.06 -14.41
C HIS A 297 -1.13 -12.84 -14.04
N CYS A 298 -1.62 -12.10 -15.04
CA CYS A 298 -2.54 -10.98 -14.87
C CYS A 298 -3.65 -11.06 -15.93
N HIS A 299 -4.89 -11.20 -15.50
CA HIS A 299 -6.03 -11.38 -16.39
C HIS A 299 -6.42 -10.04 -17.06
N PRO A 300 -6.62 -10.00 -18.39
CA PRO A 300 -6.94 -8.77 -19.11
C PRO A 300 -8.42 -8.37 -18.98
N ALA A 301 -8.83 -7.91 -17.81
CA ALA A 301 -10.19 -7.37 -17.57
C ALA A 301 -10.36 -5.98 -18.22
N ALA A 302 -10.70 -6.02 -19.52
CA ALA A 302 -11.06 -4.87 -20.33
C ALA A 302 -12.37 -4.20 -19.85
N ARG A 303 -12.59 -2.97 -20.30
CA ARG A 303 -13.86 -2.25 -20.11
C ARG A 303 -15.02 -3.01 -20.75
N VAL A 304 -16.19 -3.01 -20.09
CA VAL A 304 -17.40 -3.68 -20.59
C VAL A 304 -18.27 -2.70 -21.40
N PRO A 305 -18.78 -3.13 -22.58
CA PRO A 305 -19.71 -2.33 -23.35
C PRO A 305 -21.08 -2.29 -22.67
N GLY A 306 -21.71 -1.10 -22.61
CA GLY A 306 -23.04 -0.92 -22.03
C GLY A 306 -23.08 -0.50 -20.56
N GLY A 307 -21.92 -0.43 -19.88
CA GLY A 307 -21.81 0.03 -18.49
C GLY A 307 -21.30 -1.06 -17.54
N ALA A 308 -20.46 -0.65 -16.59
CA ALA A 308 -20.00 -1.51 -15.51
C ALA A 308 -20.92 -1.47 -14.28
N LEU A 309 -21.62 -0.36 -14.06
CA LEU A 309 -22.71 -0.27 -13.07
C LEU A 309 -24.08 -0.66 -13.67
N SER A 310 -25.06 -0.88 -12.80
CA SER A 310 -26.46 -1.18 -13.15
C SER A 310 -27.30 0.09 -13.38
N GLU A 311 -28.64 -0.01 -13.37
CA GLU A 311 -29.55 1.05 -13.83
C GLU A 311 -29.38 2.40 -13.09
N THR A 312 -29.13 3.47 -13.87
CA THR A 312 -28.88 4.83 -13.36
C THR A 312 -29.97 5.36 -12.43
N ALA A 313 -31.22 4.96 -12.62
CA ALA A 313 -32.35 5.38 -11.79
C ALA A 313 -32.22 4.92 -10.32
N MET A 314 -31.59 3.77 -10.06
CA MET A 314 -31.30 3.30 -8.70
C MET A 314 -30.25 4.19 -8.02
N HIS A 315 -29.23 4.63 -8.77
CA HIS A 315 -28.16 5.48 -8.24
C HIS A 315 -28.67 6.89 -7.87
N SER A 316 -29.52 7.50 -8.69
CA SER A 316 -30.12 8.81 -8.37
C SER A 316 -30.99 8.76 -7.09
N GLN A 317 -31.70 7.65 -6.85
CA GLN A 317 -32.44 7.44 -5.60
C GLN A 317 -31.50 7.19 -4.42
N ALA A 318 -30.43 6.43 -4.63
CA ALA A 318 -29.43 6.16 -3.60
C ALA A 318 -28.65 7.42 -3.18
N GLU A 319 -28.35 8.33 -4.12
CA GLU A 319 -27.74 9.63 -3.81
C GLU A 319 -28.68 10.50 -2.96
N GLN A 320 -29.96 10.60 -3.33
CA GLN A 320 -30.96 11.32 -2.55
C GLN A 320 -31.13 10.72 -1.14
N ALA A 321 -31.12 9.39 -1.03
CA ALA A 321 -31.19 8.71 0.26
C ALA A 321 -29.93 8.95 1.12
N TYR A 322 -28.73 8.98 0.53
CA TYR A 322 -27.50 9.34 1.23
C TYR A 322 -27.56 10.79 1.73
N LEU A 323 -27.88 11.75 0.86
CA LEU A 323 -27.87 13.18 1.19
C LEU A 323 -28.99 13.57 2.19
N ALA A 324 -30.05 12.78 2.30
CA ALA A 324 -31.09 12.91 3.31
C ALA A 324 -30.79 12.13 4.61
N SER A 325 -29.76 11.28 4.64
CA SER A 325 -29.40 10.45 5.80
C SER A 325 -28.42 11.20 6.71
N GLN A 326 -28.77 11.34 8.00
CA GLN A 326 -27.91 11.99 9.00
C GLN A 326 -26.51 11.35 9.11
N LEU A 327 -26.39 10.05 8.83
CA LEU A 327 -25.12 9.32 8.87
C LEU A 327 -24.45 9.21 7.49
N GLY A 328 -25.12 9.61 6.41
CA GLY A 328 -24.63 9.39 5.04
C GLY A 328 -24.32 7.92 4.78
N ILE A 329 -25.34 7.04 4.80
CA ILE A 329 -25.21 5.60 4.52
C ILE A 329 -26.30 5.19 3.55
N VAL A 330 -25.94 4.50 2.46
CA VAL A 330 -26.87 3.82 1.56
C VAL A 330 -26.34 2.45 1.13
N VAL A 331 -27.26 1.51 0.91
CA VAL A 331 -26.96 0.14 0.43
C VAL A 331 -27.65 -0.05 -0.92
N ILE A 332 -26.93 -0.62 -1.88
CA ILE A 332 -27.38 -0.82 -3.26
C ILE A 332 -27.16 -2.29 -3.60
N ASP A 333 -28.24 -3.02 -3.87
CA ASP A 333 -28.18 -4.39 -4.39
C ASP A 333 -28.05 -4.39 -5.92
N ASP A 334 -27.42 -5.44 -6.44
CA ASP A 334 -27.12 -5.63 -7.87
C ASP A 334 -26.38 -4.47 -8.52
N PHE A 335 -25.39 -3.92 -7.80
CA PHE A 335 -24.66 -2.69 -8.13
C PHE A 335 -23.88 -2.72 -9.45
N LEU A 336 -23.16 -3.81 -9.74
CA LEU A 336 -22.45 -4.00 -11.01
C LEU A 336 -23.34 -4.70 -12.03
N SER A 337 -23.15 -4.37 -13.31
CA SER A 337 -23.76 -5.14 -14.40
C SER A 337 -23.26 -6.60 -14.38
N PRO A 338 -24.07 -7.60 -14.76
CA PRO A 338 -23.66 -9.01 -14.69
C PRO A 338 -22.35 -9.33 -15.45
N GLN A 339 -22.07 -8.59 -16.53
CA GLN A 339 -20.82 -8.71 -17.27
C GLN A 339 -19.62 -8.16 -16.47
N ALA A 340 -19.77 -6.99 -15.83
CA ALA A 340 -18.72 -6.42 -14.98
C ALA A 340 -18.46 -7.26 -13.73
N LEU A 341 -19.51 -7.75 -13.06
CA LEU A 341 -19.38 -8.65 -11.91
C LEU A 341 -18.58 -9.91 -12.27
N SER A 342 -18.92 -10.56 -13.40
CA SER A 342 -18.24 -11.75 -13.88
C SER A 342 -16.77 -11.49 -14.26
N ALA A 343 -16.50 -10.43 -15.03
CA ALA A 343 -15.16 -10.08 -15.47
C ALA A 343 -14.25 -9.63 -14.30
N LEU A 344 -14.78 -8.85 -13.35
CA LEU A 344 -14.04 -8.43 -12.15
C LEU A 344 -13.80 -9.60 -11.19
N ARG A 345 -14.77 -10.51 -11.04
CA ARG A 345 -14.57 -11.76 -10.29
C ARG A 345 -13.46 -12.59 -10.91
N ARG A 346 -13.49 -12.78 -12.24
CA ARG A 346 -12.44 -13.51 -12.98
C ARG A 346 -11.07 -12.88 -12.77
N PHE A 347 -10.97 -11.55 -12.90
CA PHE A 347 -9.74 -10.79 -12.59
C PHE A 347 -9.23 -11.06 -11.17
N CYS A 348 -10.10 -11.03 -10.17
CA CYS A 348 -9.70 -11.23 -8.77
C CYS A 348 -9.28 -12.66 -8.44
N LEU A 349 -9.70 -13.66 -9.23
CA LEU A 349 -9.27 -15.06 -9.10
C LEU A 349 -7.99 -15.35 -9.89
N GLU A 350 -7.89 -14.90 -11.13
CA GLU A 350 -6.77 -15.24 -12.01
C GLU A 350 -5.55 -14.31 -11.81
N SER A 351 -5.73 -13.02 -11.53
CA SER A 351 -4.59 -12.11 -11.38
C SER A 351 -3.81 -12.33 -10.08
N THR A 352 -2.50 -12.51 -10.20
CA THR A 352 -1.54 -12.76 -9.11
C THR A 352 -1.17 -11.50 -8.28
N VAL A 353 -2.04 -10.51 -8.26
CA VAL A 353 -1.84 -9.15 -7.72
C VAL A 353 -2.00 -9.03 -6.18
N TRP A 354 -2.01 -10.16 -5.48
CA TRP A 354 -2.31 -10.26 -4.04
C TRP A 354 -1.05 -10.17 -3.19
N HIS A 355 -0.41 -8.99 -3.19
CA HIS A 355 0.93 -8.80 -2.64
C HIS A 355 0.97 -8.51 -1.13
N ALA A 356 -0.01 -7.77 -0.59
CA ALA A 356 0.06 -7.27 0.79
C ALA A 356 -0.36 -8.35 1.80
N ASN A 357 0.62 -8.88 2.55
CA ASN A 357 0.50 -10.12 3.32
C ASN A 357 0.68 -9.98 4.85
N ARG A 358 0.57 -8.76 5.39
CA ARG A 358 0.86 -8.42 6.80
C ARG A 358 -0.39 -8.12 7.64
N TYR A 359 -1.58 -8.49 7.17
CA TYR A 359 -2.83 -8.34 7.92
C TYR A 359 -3.10 -9.56 8.80
N ALA A 360 -3.90 -9.36 9.85
CA ALA A 360 -4.31 -10.45 10.73
C ALA A 360 -5.01 -11.61 9.98
N TYR A 361 -4.92 -12.81 10.56
CA TYR A 361 -5.64 -14.02 10.14
C TYR A 361 -5.40 -14.50 8.70
N ASP A 362 -4.22 -14.23 8.12
CA ASP A 362 -3.86 -14.53 6.72
C ASP A 362 -4.67 -13.74 5.65
N ARG A 363 -5.28 -12.58 5.97
CA ARG A 363 -5.95 -11.72 4.96
C ARG A 363 -4.91 -11.12 4.00
N LEU A 364 -5.21 -11.11 2.70
CA LEU A 364 -4.35 -10.49 1.68
C LEU A 364 -5.00 -9.27 1.03
N GLY A 365 -4.19 -8.26 0.72
CA GLY A 365 -4.58 -7.08 -0.06
C GLY A 365 -3.94 -7.02 -1.45
N ALA A 366 -4.69 -6.46 -2.40
CA ALA A 366 -4.25 -6.09 -3.73
C ALA A 366 -4.55 -4.60 -3.93
N PHE A 367 -3.54 -3.79 -4.27
CA PHE A 367 -3.64 -2.33 -4.31
C PHE A 367 -3.47 -1.78 -5.72
N PHE A 368 -4.08 -0.64 -6.02
CA PHE A 368 -4.04 0.02 -7.32
C PHE A 368 -2.62 0.13 -7.92
N ARG A 369 -1.64 0.49 -7.08
CA ARG A 369 -0.23 0.67 -7.48
C ARG A 369 0.52 -0.65 -7.69
N ASP A 370 -0.03 -1.75 -7.18
CA ASP A 370 0.52 -3.11 -7.23
C ASP A 370 -0.22 -4.00 -8.25
N GLY A 371 -0.84 -3.40 -9.27
CA GLY A 371 -1.50 -4.12 -10.37
C GLY A 371 -3.00 -4.35 -10.22
N PHE A 372 -3.62 -3.91 -9.12
CA PHE A 372 -5.09 -3.95 -8.95
C PHE A 372 -5.76 -2.75 -9.65
N ASN A 373 -5.50 -2.60 -10.96
CA ASN A 373 -5.74 -1.38 -11.74
C ASN A 373 -6.23 -1.63 -13.17
N CYS A 374 -6.84 -2.79 -13.42
CA CYS A 374 -7.32 -3.18 -14.75
C CYS A 374 -8.35 -2.18 -15.32
N PRO A 375 -8.49 -2.07 -16.66
CA PRO A 375 -9.41 -1.12 -17.29
C PRO A 375 -10.86 -1.16 -16.78
N LEU A 376 -11.35 -2.33 -16.36
CA LEU A 376 -12.67 -2.46 -15.74
C LEU A 376 -12.78 -1.78 -14.36
N LEU A 377 -11.74 -1.85 -13.51
CA LEU A 377 -11.72 -1.14 -12.23
C LEU A 377 -11.70 0.38 -12.42
N LEU A 378 -11.02 0.87 -13.48
CA LEU A 378 -11.06 2.28 -13.88
C LEU A 378 -12.47 2.70 -14.32
N GLN A 379 -13.12 1.89 -15.16
CA GLN A 379 -14.50 2.15 -15.60
C GLN A 379 -15.48 2.19 -14.43
N ILE A 380 -15.42 1.24 -13.50
CA ILE A 380 -16.27 1.24 -12.29
C ILE A 380 -16.03 2.53 -11.49
N ALA A 381 -14.78 2.95 -11.31
CA ALA A 381 -14.47 4.17 -10.57
C ALA A 381 -14.94 5.45 -11.28
N GLU A 382 -14.86 5.52 -12.62
CA GLU A 382 -15.38 6.63 -13.42
C GLU A 382 -16.91 6.70 -13.39
N GLU A 383 -17.58 5.55 -13.58
CA GLU A 383 -19.05 5.47 -13.58
C GLU A 383 -19.65 5.76 -12.20
N ILE A 384 -18.97 5.42 -11.10
CA ILE A 384 -19.37 5.82 -9.74
C ILE A 384 -19.46 7.36 -9.63
N ARG A 385 -18.45 8.09 -10.13
CA ARG A 385 -18.46 9.57 -10.07
C ARG A 385 -19.60 10.18 -10.91
N GLN A 386 -19.95 9.53 -12.02
CA GLN A 386 -21.04 9.94 -12.91
C GLN A 386 -22.43 9.60 -12.34
N ALA A 387 -22.55 8.48 -11.63
CA ALA A 387 -23.77 8.02 -10.98
C ALA A 387 -24.11 8.79 -9.68
N PHE A 388 -23.10 9.36 -9.02
CA PHE A 388 -23.21 10.13 -7.79
C PHE A 388 -22.63 11.56 -7.98
N PRO A 389 -23.24 12.41 -8.83
CA PRO A 389 -22.69 13.70 -9.23
C PRO A 389 -22.72 14.79 -8.15
N ASN A 390 -23.60 14.70 -7.15
CA ASN A 390 -23.71 15.66 -6.05
C ASN A 390 -22.92 15.17 -4.81
N LEU A 391 -22.83 13.86 -4.61
CA LEU A 391 -22.11 13.23 -3.49
C LEU A 391 -20.62 13.01 -3.78
N ILE A 392 -20.25 12.75 -5.04
CA ILE A 392 -18.86 12.47 -5.44
C ILE A 392 -18.44 13.41 -6.57
N GLY A 393 -19.16 13.34 -7.70
CA GLY A 393 -19.07 14.27 -8.84
C GLY A 393 -17.64 14.61 -9.26
N GLU A 394 -17.39 15.89 -9.52
CA GLU A 394 -16.05 16.41 -9.78
C GLU A 394 -15.26 16.71 -8.49
N HIS A 395 -15.97 16.98 -7.37
CA HIS A 395 -15.39 17.47 -6.11
C HIS A 395 -14.54 16.46 -5.35
N HIS A 396 -14.90 15.17 -5.38
CA HIS A 396 -14.24 14.13 -4.59
C HIS A 396 -13.48 13.15 -5.49
N PRO A 397 -12.17 13.37 -5.75
CA PRO A 397 -11.36 12.46 -6.55
C PRO A 397 -11.14 11.11 -5.88
N LEU A 398 -11.05 10.05 -6.68
CA LEU A 398 -10.63 8.72 -6.21
C LEU A 398 -9.20 8.85 -5.64
N LEU A 399 -9.03 8.64 -4.34
CA LEU A 399 -7.72 8.72 -3.69
C LEU A 399 -7.04 7.34 -3.58
N GLN A 400 -7.83 6.29 -3.36
CA GLN A 400 -7.31 4.94 -3.16
C GLN A 400 -8.33 3.89 -3.60
N LEU A 401 -7.83 2.81 -4.20
CA LEU A 401 -8.60 1.66 -4.67
C LEU A 401 -7.82 0.39 -4.30
N TRP A 402 -8.50 -0.57 -3.67
CA TRP A 402 -7.93 -1.87 -3.33
C TRP A 402 -8.98 -2.97 -3.27
N GLY A 403 -8.52 -4.21 -3.26
CA GLY A 403 -9.32 -5.37 -2.87
C GLY A 403 -8.70 -6.10 -1.68
N PHE A 404 -9.53 -6.66 -0.80
CA PHE A 404 -9.10 -7.64 0.19
C PHE A 404 -9.70 -9.02 -0.10
N LYS A 405 -8.86 -10.04 -0.10
CA LYS A 405 -9.23 -11.46 -0.20
C LYS A 405 -8.92 -12.13 1.14
N TYR A 406 -9.94 -12.73 1.72
CA TYR A 406 -9.91 -13.22 3.09
C TYR A 406 -9.66 -14.75 3.14
N ARG A 407 -9.54 -15.31 4.35
CA ARG A 407 -9.73 -16.76 4.55
C ARG A 407 -11.22 -17.09 4.72
N HIS A 408 -11.53 -18.38 4.54
CA HIS A 408 -12.88 -18.92 4.68
C HIS A 408 -13.47 -18.73 6.10
N ASP A 409 -12.66 -18.93 7.13
CA ASP A 409 -12.99 -18.66 8.55
C ASP A 409 -12.01 -17.61 9.10
N GLN A 410 -12.57 -16.50 9.60
CA GLN A 410 -11.90 -15.46 10.38
C GLN A 410 -12.89 -14.84 11.38
N PRO A 411 -12.43 -14.32 12.54
CA PRO A 411 -13.24 -13.45 13.38
C PRO A 411 -13.50 -12.08 12.70
N ALA A 412 -14.33 -11.24 13.32
CA ALA A 412 -14.52 -9.86 12.88
C ALA A 412 -13.19 -9.08 12.90
N THR A 413 -13.07 -8.06 12.06
CA THR A 413 -11.96 -7.10 12.14
C THR A 413 -12.19 -6.13 13.30
N HIS A 414 -11.12 -5.50 13.81
CA HIS A 414 -11.29 -4.33 14.67
C HIS A 414 -11.99 -3.19 13.90
N PRO A 415 -12.76 -2.32 14.58
CA PRO A 415 -13.30 -1.11 13.98
C PRO A 415 -12.18 -0.14 13.59
N HIS A 416 -12.38 0.57 12.47
CA HIS A 416 -11.49 1.60 11.95
C HIS A 416 -12.30 2.61 11.13
N ALA A 417 -11.78 3.82 10.96
CA ALA A 417 -12.26 4.79 9.97
C ALA A 417 -11.21 5.01 8.85
N ASP A 418 -11.60 5.70 7.78
CA ASP A 418 -10.73 6.02 6.63
C ASP A 418 -10.38 7.52 6.55
N PHE A 419 -9.46 7.88 5.65
CA PHE A 419 -8.99 9.27 5.47
C PHE A 419 -9.77 10.07 4.40
N ALA A 420 -10.84 9.50 3.85
CA ALA A 420 -11.57 10.05 2.71
C ALA A 420 -12.87 10.76 3.12
N ALA A 421 -13.66 11.23 2.16
CA ALA A 421 -15.03 11.68 2.41
C ALA A 421 -16.03 10.52 2.27
N VAL A 422 -15.98 9.80 1.14
CA VAL A 422 -16.94 8.75 0.80
C VAL A 422 -16.24 7.42 0.54
N ASN A 423 -16.66 6.38 1.24
CA ASN A 423 -16.20 5.00 1.06
C ASN A 423 -17.26 4.22 0.28
N VAL A 424 -16.84 3.59 -0.82
CA VAL A 424 -17.65 2.66 -1.61
C VAL A 424 -17.08 1.25 -1.43
N ASN A 425 -17.80 0.39 -0.74
CA ASN A 425 -17.42 -0.99 -0.45
C ASN A 425 -18.38 -1.96 -1.15
N PHE A 426 -17.89 -2.93 -1.92
CA PHE A 426 -18.75 -3.92 -2.57
C PHE A 426 -18.13 -5.32 -2.65
N TRP A 427 -18.99 -6.34 -2.84
CA TRP A 427 -18.64 -7.75 -2.71
C TRP A 427 -18.91 -8.58 -3.97
N ILE A 428 -17.98 -9.47 -4.32
CA ILE A 428 -17.96 -10.19 -5.60
C ILE A 428 -17.79 -11.72 -5.47
N THR A 429 -18.06 -12.27 -4.29
CA THR A 429 -18.11 -13.72 -4.07
C THR A 429 -19.57 -14.18 -4.05
N PRO A 430 -19.95 -15.23 -4.82
CA PRO A 430 -21.32 -15.74 -4.85
C PRO A 430 -21.87 -16.10 -3.47
N ASP A 431 -23.18 -15.96 -3.29
CA ASP A 431 -23.83 -16.13 -1.99
C ASP A 431 -23.78 -17.57 -1.49
N GLU A 432 -23.74 -18.56 -2.39
CA GLU A 432 -23.60 -19.98 -2.07
C GLU A 432 -22.24 -20.33 -1.45
N ALA A 433 -21.26 -19.43 -1.55
CA ALA A 433 -19.98 -19.57 -0.86
C ALA A 433 -20.07 -19.16 0.61
N ASN A 434 -21.04 -18.34 1.02
CA ASN A 434 -21.30 -18.03 2.42
C ASN A 434 -22.07 -19.20 3.08
N GLN A 435 -21.70 -19.58 4.29
CA GLN A 435 -22.28 -20.69 5.06
C GLN A 435 -23.04 -20.21 6.30
N ASP A 436 -23.09 -18.89 6.55
CA ASP A 436 -23.84 -18.25 7.63
C ASP A 436 -24.28 -16.85 7.19
N GLU A 437 -25.59 -16.65 7.08
CA GLU A 437 -26.23 -15.39 6.66
C GLU A 437 -25.90 -14.19 7.58
N GLN A 438 -25.46 -14.45 8.82
CA GLN A 438 -25.03 -13.43 9.78
C GLN A 438 -23.53 -13.07 9.63
N SER A 439 -22.82 -13.76 8.74
CA SER A 439 -21.39 -13.59 8.45
C SER A 439 -21.14 -12.75 7.20
N GLY A 440 -19.88 -12.39 6.93
CA GLY A 440 -19.43 -11.81 5.65
C GLY A 440 -19.71 -10.32 5.44
N GLY A 441 -20.69 -9.76 6.14
CA GLY A 441 -21.17 -8.40 5.98
C GLY A 441 -20.27 -7.28 6.52
N LEU A 442 -20.84 -6.09 6.64
CA LEU A 442 -20.22 -4.91 7.25
C LEU A 442 -20.94 -4.57 8.56
N VAL A 443 -20.18 -4.11 9.55
CA VAL A 443 -20.70 -3.47 10.77
C VAL A 443 -20.23 -2.03 10.74
N ILE A 444 -21.14 -1.08 10.60
CA ILE A 444 -20.88 0.36 10.77
C ILE A 444 -21.35 0.75 12.18
N TYR A 445 -20.63 1.66 12.82
CA TYR A 445 -21.03 2.28 14.08
C TYR A 445 -21.56 3.70 13.79
N ASP A 446 -22.60 4.13 14.48
CA ASP A 446 -23.26 5.44 14.28
C ASP A 446 -22.49 6.65 14.85
N VAL A 447 -21.17 6.50 14.99
CA VAL A 447 -20.27 7.50 15.57
C VAL A 447 -19.06 7.68 14.65
N GLU A 448 -18.81 8.94 14.29
CA GLU A 448 -17.65 9.38 13.52
C GLU A 448 -16.36 9.33 14.35
N ALA A 449 -15.23 9.08 13.69
CA ALA A 449 -13.92 9.30 14.26
C ALA A 449 -13.75 10.78 14.64
N PRO A 450 -13.15 11.14 15.78
CA PRO A 450 -12.90 12.54 16.10
C PRO A 450 -12.01 13.23 15.05
N VAL A 451 -12.26 14.51 14.79
CA VAL A 451 -11.59 15.29 13.72
C VAL A 451 -10.12 15.57 14.05
N ASP A 452 -9.77 15.61 15.34
CA ASP A 452 -8.41 15.76 15.87
C ASP A 452 -7.58 14.46 15.82
N TRP A 453 -8.21 13.31 15.59
CA TRP A 453 -7.50 12.03 15.51
C TRP A 453 -6.78 11.90 14.16
N ASP A 454 -5.47 11.62 14.23
CA ASP A 454 -4.69 11.22 13.06
C ASP A 454 -5.05 9.80 12.58
N PHE A 455 -4.48 9.42 11.44
CA PHE A 455 -4.74 8.12 10.82
C PHE A 455 -4.33 6.93 11.71
N ASP A 456 -3.30 7.06 12.56
CA ASP A 456 -2.93 5.96 13.45
C ASP A 456 -3.97 5.78 14.57
N ALA A 457 -4.44 6.89 15.13
CA ALA A 457 -5.46 6.93 16.17
C ALA A 457 -6.79 6.29 15.74
N TYR A 458 -7.31 6.58 14.53
CA TYR A 458 -8.59 6.02 14.07
C TYR A 458 -8.50 4.73 13.23
N ASN A 459 -7.29 4.30 12.83
CA ASN A 459 -7.12 3.10 11.98
C ASN A 459 -6.33 1.96 12.66
N ARG A 460 -5.45 2.26 13.63
CA ARG A 460 -4.52 1.27 14.22
C ARG A 460 -4.67 1.07 15.73
N GLN A 461 -5.06 2.10 16.48
CA GLN A 461 -5.16 2.06 17.95
C GLN A 461 -6.45 1.36 18.43
N GLY A 462 -6.59 0.06 18.14
CA GLY A 462 -7.82 -0.72 18.33
C GLY A 462 -8.44 -0.67 19.74
N ASP A 463 -7.62 -0.62 20.80
CA ASP A 463 -8.11 -0.51 22.18
C ASP A 463 -8.70 0.88 22.48
N ARG A 464 -8.06 1.94 21.97
CA ARG A 464 -8.53 3.34 22.06
C ARG A 464 -9.85 3.51 21.31
N ILE A 465 -9.95 2.95 20.10
CA ILE A 465 -11.17 2.94 19.29
C ILE A 465 -12.30 2.20 20.03
N SER A 466 -11.99 1.03 20.60
CA SER A 466 -12.99 0.22 21.32
C SER A 466 -13.50 0.91 22.59
N ALA A 467 -12.62 1.57 23.35
CA ALA A 467 -12.99 2.37 24.52
C ALA A 467 -13.85 3.59 24.14
N PHE A 468 -13.46 4.32 23.09
CA PHE A 468 -14.22 5.47 22.58
C PHE A 468 -15.64 5.08 22.12
N LEU A 469 -15.78 4.01 21.33
CA LEU A 469 -17.09 3.51 20.88
C LEU A 469 -17.98 3.07 22.05
N GLN A 470 -17.38 2.51 23.13
CA GLN A 470 -18.11 2.16 24.35
C GLN A 470 -18.55 3.40 25.15
N GLU A 471 -17.68 4.40 25.28
CA GLU A 471 -17.96 5.65 26.01
C GLU A 471 -19.01 6.50 25.29
N ALA A 472 -18.95 6.57 23.95
CA ALA A 472 -19.95 7.23 23.11
C ALA A 472 -21.30 6.48 23.07
N GLY A 473 -21.37 5.23 23.55
CA GLY A 473 -22.59 4.41 23.50
C GLY A 473 -22.98 3.97 22.08
N ALA A 474 -22.00 3.84 21.17
CA ALA A 474 -22.22 3.64 19.74
C ALA A 474 -23.07 2.41 19.41
N GLN A 475 -24.11 2.61 18.59
CA GLN A 475 -24.98 1.55 18.08
C GLN A 475 -24.39 0.91 16.82
N ARG A 476 -24.78 -0.34 16.57
CA ARG A 476 -24.23 -1.16 15.47
C ARG A 476 -25.23 -1.33 14.34
N ILE A 477 -24.93 -0.71 13.21
CA ILE A 477 -25.64 -0.88 11.94
C ILE A 477 -25.01 -2.08 11.23
N VAL A 478 -25.73 -3.21 11.19
CA VAL A 478 -25.25 -4.45 10.57
C VAL A 478 -25.83 -4.56 9.15
N ILE A 479 -24.96 -4.57 8.15
CA ILE A 479 -25.31 -4.75 6.74
C ILE A 479 -24.92 -6.19 6.37
N PRO A 480 -25.89 -7.11 6.20
CA PRO A 480 -25.60 -8.52 5.95
C PRO A 480 -24.96 -8.73 4.58
N TYR A 481 -24.21 -9.83 4.43
CA TYR A 481 -23.58 -10.17 3.16
C TYR A 481 -24.59 -10.37 2.04
N ARG A 482 -24.22 -9.98 0.82
CA ARG A 482 -24.85 -10.38 -0.43
C ARG A 482 -23.85 -10.21 -1.58
N CYS A 483 -23.80 -11.11 -2.54
CA CYS A 483 -23.07 -10.90 -3.79
C CYS A 483 -23.63 -9.67 -4.53
N ASN A 484 -22.74 -8.90 -5.16
CA ASN A 484 -23.07 -7.69 -5.92
C ASN A 484 -23.78 -6.57 -5.12
N ARG A 485 -23.73 -6.62 -3.78
CA ARG A 485 -24.13 -5.51 -2.92
C ARG A 485 -22.99 -4.51 -2.78
N ALA A 486 -23.33 -3.23 -2.91
CA ALA A 486 -22.49 -2.10 -2.55
C ALA A 486 -23.05 -1.36 -1.31
N ILE A 487 -22.13 -0.77 -0.57
CA ILE A 487 -22.39 0.13 0.56
C ILE A 487 -21.62 1.41 0.26
N ILE A 488 -22.33 2.52 0.18
CA ILE A 488 -21.74 3.86 0.01
C ILE A 488 -21.99 4.61 1.30
N PHE A 489 -20.92 5.00 2.00
CA PHE A 489 -21.03 5.57 3.34
C PHE A 489 -19.97 6.64 3.64
N ASN A 490 -20.29 7.49 4.61
CA ASN A 490 -19.39 8.47 5.20
C ASN A 490 -18.14 7.78 5.78
N SER A 491 -16.96 8.12 5.27
CA SER A 491 -15.68 7.48 5.61
C SER A 491 -15.24 7.71 7.06
N ASP A 492 -15.77 8.75 7.70
CA ASP A 492 -15.48 9.08 9.10
C ASP A 492 -16.11 8.07 10.06
N LEU A 493 -17.16 7.34 9.66
CA LEU A 493 -17.81 6.35 10.51
C LEU A 493 -16.90 5.15 10.75
N PHE A 494 -16.73 4.80 12.04
CA PHE A 494 -16.05 3.57 12.41
C PHE A 494 -16.78 2.35 11.84
N HIS A 495 -16.03 1.45 11.21
CA HIS A 495 -16.59 0.26 10.58
C HIS A 495 -15.66 -0.96 10.67
N ALA A 496 -16.24 -2.15 10.55
CA ALA A 496 -15.55 -3.43 10.62
C ALA A 496 -16.18 -4.45 9.66
N THR A 497 -15.36 -5.36 9.10
CA THR A 497 -15.88 -6.56 8.46
C THR A 497 -16.38 -7.52 9.55
N ALA A 498 -17.59 -8.06 9.37
CA ALA A 498 -18.18 -9.06 10.26
C ALA A 498 -17.35 -10.37 10.30
N PRO A 499 -17.59 -11.31 11.24
CA PRO A 499 -16.98 -12.63 11.18
C PRO A 499 -17.26 -13.31 9.85
N LEU A 500 -16.35 -14.18 9.40
CA LEU A 500 -16.44 -14.85 8.10
C LEU A 500 -16.69 -16.34 8.28
N ARG A 501 -17.68 -16.88 7.57
CA ARG A 501 -18.02 -18.31 7.52
C ARG A 501 -18.28 -18.72 6.08
N PHE A 502 -17.24 -18.65 5.26
CA PHE A 502 -17.30 -19.04 3.85
C PHE A 502 -16.81 -20.47 3.66
N ARG A 503 -17.13 -21.07 2.51
CA ARG A 503 -16.69 -22.42 2.13
C ARG A 503 -15.16 -22.46 1.96
N ALA A 504 -14.56 -23.58 2.35
CA ALA A 504 -13.13 -23.81 2.14
C ALA A 504 -12.83 -24.15 0.67
N GLY A 505 -12.39 -23.15 -0.10
CA GLY A 505 -11.92 -23.29 -1.48
C GLY A 505 -11.32 -21.97 -1.97
N TYR A 506 -10.49 -22.02 -3.03
CA TYR A 506 -9.83 -20.81 -3.55
C TYR A 506 -10.85 -19.76 -4.06
N ALA A 507 -11.77 -20.20 -4.92
CA ALA A 507 -12.80 -19.35 -5.52
C ALA A 507 -13.87 -18.88 -4.51
N ASP A 508 -14.12 -19.65 -3.46
CA ASP A 508 -15.13 -19.37 -2.44
C ASP A 508 -14.66 -18.38 -1.36
N ARG A 509 -13.39 -17.94 -1.40
CA ARG A 509 -12.88 -16.87 -0.52
C ARG A 509 -13.71 -15.59 -0.70
N ARG A 510 -14.17 -14.99 0.40
CA ARG A 510 -14.81 -13.66 0.42
C ARG A 510 -13.84 -12.63 -0.15
N ILE A 511 -14.26 -11.89 -1.17
CA ILE A 511 -13.52 -10.78 -1.78
C ILE A 511 -14.34 -9.50 -1.65
N ASN A 512 -13.72 -8.47 -1.08
CA ASN A 512 -14.23 -7.10 -1.07
C ASN A 512 -13.38 -6.24 -2.02
N VAL A 513 -14.02 -5.27 -2.66
CA VAL A 513 -13.36 -4.13 -3.29
C VAL A 513 -13.77 -2.87 -2.54
N THR A 514 -12.82 -1.97 -2.29
CA THR A 514 -13.04 -0.66 -1.67
C THR A 514 -12.50 0.44 -2.58
N MET A 515 -13.27 1.51 -2.72
CA MET A 515 -12.88 2.75 -3.40
C MET A 515 -13.13 3.93 -2.47
N LEU A 516 -12.12 4.76 -2.26
CA LEU A 516 -12.18 5.97 -1.43
C LEU A 516 -12.18 7.23 -2.29
N TYR A 517 -13.15 8.10 -2.07
CA TYR A 517 -13.34 9.35 -2.81
C TYR A 517 -13.28 10.56 -1.89
N GLY A 518 -12.56 11.60 -2.34
CA GLY A 518 -12.40 12.85 -1.60
C GLY A 518 -11.54 12.73 -0.37
N GLU A 519 -11.19 13.86 0.24
CA GLU A 519 -10.50 13.89 1.54
C GLU A 519 -11.49 14.09 2.68
N ARG A 520 -11.14 13.52 3.83
CA ARG A 520 -11.80 13.77 5.10
C ARG A 520 -11.82 15.28 5.41
N ASN A 521 -13.00 15.86 5.56
CA ASN A 521 -13.18 17.29 5.83
C ASN A 521 -12.70 17.69 7.23
N ARG A 522 -11.40 17.99 7.36
CA ARG A 522 -10.80 18.48 8.61
C ARG A 522 -11.29 19.85 9.07
N THR A 523 -11.99 20.59 8.21
CA THR A 523 -12.59 21.90 8.51
C THR A 523 -14.06 21.75 8.95
N ALA A 524 -14.27 21.34 10.20
CA ALA A 524 -15.59 21.10 10.78
C ALA A 524 -15.79 21.76 12.16
N ALA A 525 -15.25 22.96 12.36
CA ALA A 525 -15.69 23.90 13.39
C ALA A 525 -15.43 25.36 12.90
N PRO A 526 -16.33 26.32 13.18
CA PRO A 526 -16.13 27.74 12.87
C PRO A 526 -15.26 28.48 13.91
#